data_AF-A0A6L2ZYU6-F1
#
_entry.id   AF-A0A6L2ZYU6-F1
#
_cell.length_a   1.000
_cell.length_b   1.000
_cell.length_c   1.000
_cell.angle_alpha   90.00
_cell.angle_beta   90.00
_cell.angle_gamma   90.00
#
_symmetry.space_group_name_H-M   'P 1'
#
loop_
_entity.id
_entity.type
_entity.pdbx_description
1 polymer ?
#
loop_
_entity_poly.entity_id
_entity_poly.type
_entity_poly.pdbx_seq_one_letter_code
_entity_poly.pdbx_strand_id
1 'polypeptide(L)'
;MDLIYKRKDKAPIQEIEFADGSKENLWNTFGEEQIDINVKSDAAKKFFRETLENMVAHGADLIRLDAFAYAVKKIDSNCFFVEPEIWELLDKIREILQPLGAELLPEIHEHYSISQKIAAHDYFVYDFALPMIVLYTLYSGKTERLAEWLRISPMKQFTTLDTHDGIGVVDAREILTDEEIDYTSEHLYRVGANVKRKYSSAAYNNLDIYQINSTYYSALGNDDATYLLSRVFQVFAPGIPQIYYVGLFAGENDIALLESSKEGRNINRHYFTKEEVAQEVERPIVEKLLNLLKWRNISPAFDLEGSISIETPTETSIQIIRKDATGQHNAVLFADTANKNYVITENGNEIIL
;
A
#
# COMPACT_ATOMS: atom_id res chain seq x y z
N MET A 1 18.46 19.03 14.63
CA MET A 1 17.37 18.16 15.14
C MET A 1 16.01 18.51 14.54
N ASP A 2 15.73 19.80 14.29
CA ASP A 2 14.41 20.22 13.77
C ASP A 2 14.18 19.89 12.31
N LEU A 3 15.25 19.71 11.52
CA LEU A 3 15.16 19.30 10.12
C LEU A 3 14.78 17.83 9.93
N ILE A 4 14.99 16.98 10.94
CA ILE A 4 14.80 15.53 10.81
C ILE A 4 13.33 15.22 10.57
N TYR A 5 13.05 14.38 9.57
CA TYR A 5 11.74 13.82 9.36
C TYR A 5 11.46 12.77 10.45
N LYS A 6 10.59 13.11 11.41
CA LYS A 6 10.34 12.28 12.59
C LYS A 6 9.08 11.44 12.43
N ARG A 7 9.10 10.21 12.94
CA ARG A 7 7.95 9.31 13.10
C ARG A 7 7.46 9.22 14.56
N LYS A 8 7.94 10.13 15.42
CA LYS A 8 7.55 10.26 16.83
C LYS A 8 7.78 11.70 17.30
N ASP A 9 7.10 12.09 18.37
CA ASP A 9 7.17 13.46 18.91
C ASP A 9 8.53 13.83 19.55
N LYS A 10 9.43 12.85 19.68
CA LYS A 10 10.78 13.02 20.26
C LYS A 10 11.88 12.85 19.22
N ALA A 11 13.07 13.35 19.54
CA ALA A 11 14.28 13.06 18.77
C ALA A 11 14.51 11.53 18.65
N PRO A 12 15.02 11.04 17.50
CA PRO A 12 15.37 9.62 17.33
C PRO A 12 16.69 9.29 18.02
N ILE A 13 16.72 9.46 19.34
CA ILE A 13 17.88 9.21 20.20
C ILE A 13 17.47 8.34 21.38
N GLN A 14 18.30 7.34 21.69
CA GLN A 14 18.12 6.46 22.83
C GLN A 14 19.46 6.18 23.48
N GLU A 15 19.56 6.44 24.79
CA GLU A 15 20.72 6.03 25.58
C GLU A 15 20.67 4.51 25.79
N ILE A 16 21.75 3.84 25.45
CA ILE A 16 21.95 2.40 25.63
C ILE A 16 23.13 2.19 26.56
N GLU A 17 22.95 1.35 27.57
CA GLU A 17 24.03 0.87 28.43
C GLU A 17 24.60 -0.43 27.87
N PHE A 18 25.91 -0.46 27.65
CA PHE A 18 26.62 -1.63 27.15
C PHE A 18 27.01 -2.58 28.29
N ALA A 19 27.39 -3.80 27.93
CA ALA A 19 27.78 -4.83 28.89
C ALA A 19 29.00 -4.45 29.76
N ASP A 20 29.81 -3.47 29.32
CA ASP A 20 30.95 -2.93 30.08
C ASP A 20 30.56 -1.75 31.00
N GLY A 21 29.28 -1.39 31.06
CA GLY A 21 28.74 -0.27 31.84
C GLY A 21 28.91 1.10 31.19
N SER A 22 29.50 1.18 29.99
CA SER A 22 29.51 2.41 29.21
C SER A 22 28.11 2.73 28.67
N LYS A 23 27.89 4.01 28.36
CA LYS A 23 26.60 4.50 27.84
C LYS A 23 26.84 5.29 26.56
N GLU A 24 26.08 4.99 25.52
CA GLU A 24 26.07 5.79 24.30
C GLU A 24 24.65 6.07 23.83
N ASN A 25 24.51 7.15 23.05
CA ASN A 25 23.26 7.51 22.41
C ASN A 25 23.21 6.93 21.00
N LEU A 26 22.28 6.00 20.76
CA LEU A 26 22.05 5.40 19.46
C LEU A 26 20.83 6.01 18.77
N TRP A 27 20.82 5.95 17.44
CA TRP A 27 19.71 6.44 16.63
C TRP A 27 18.58 5.42 16.60
N ASN A 28 17.36 5.85 16.88
CA ASN A 28 16.16 5.01 16.81
C ASN A 28 14.99 5.78 16.17
N THR A 29 14.79 5.59 14.86
CA THR A 29 13.78 6.32 14.09
C THR A 29 12.36 6.01 14.58
N PHE A 30 12.10 4.75 14.93
CA PHE A 30 10.80 4.24 15.33
C PHE A 30 10.75 3.96 16.85
N GLY A 31 10.47 2.71 17.25
CA GLY A 31 10.34 2.28 18.64
C GLY A 31 11.67 2.13 19.39
N GLU A 32 11.57 1.86 20.69
CA GLU A 32 12.73 1.72 21.59
C GLU A 32 13.50 0.40 21.39
N GLU A 33 12.87 -0.58 20.74
CA GLU A 33 13.49 -1.86 20.36
C GLU A 33 14.12 -1.83 18.96
N GLN A 34 13.99 -0.72 18.23
CA GLN A 34 14.41 -0.59 16.83
C GLN A 34 15.57 0.41 16.72
N ILE A 35 16.80 -0.10 16.83
CA ILE A 35 18.02 0.69 16.64
C ILE A 35 18.41 0.70 15.16
N ASP A 36 18.63 1.89 14.61
CA ASP A 36 18.96 2.06 13.20
C ASP A 36 20.37 1.54 12.90
N ILE A 37 20.47 0.74 11.83
CA ILE A 37 21.75 0.21 11.35
C ILE A 37 22.51 1.32 10.60
N ASN A 38 23.79 1.50 10.93
CA ASN A 38 24.69 2.32 10.11
C ASN A 38 25.04 1.59 8.81
N VAL A 39 24.26 1.85 7.76
CA VAL A 39 24.39 1.23 6.42
C VAL A 39 25.74 1.45 5.73
N LYS A 40 26.55 2.40 6.21
CA LYS A 40 27.90 2.67 5.67
C LYS A 40 28.96 1.72 6.24
N SER A 41 28.70 1.08 7.38
CA SER A 41 29.65 0.20 8.05
C SER A 41 29.85 -1.12 7.31
N ASP A 42 31.05 -1.70 7.39
CA ASP A 42 31.32 -3.00 6.74
C ASP A 42 30.56 -4.16 7.40
N ALA A 43 30.31 -4.05 8.71
CA ALA A 43 29.44 -4.98 9.43
C ALA A 43 28.02 -5.00 8.86
N ALA A 44 27.42 -3.82 8.61
CA ALA A 44 26.09 -3.71 8.01
C ALA A 44 26.06 -4.27 6.58
N LYS A 45 27.06 -3.94 5.75
CA LYS A 45 27.16 -4.47 4.37
C LYS A 45 27.24 -5.99 4.36
N LYS A 46 28.04 -6.58 5.25
CA LYS A 46 28.14 -8.04 5.41
C LYS A 46 26.80 -8.62 5.85
N PHE A 47 26.19 -8.04 6.88
CA PHE A 47 24.89 -8.48 7.39
C PHE A 47 23.80 -8.45 6.31
N PHE A 48 23.70 -7.37 5.54
CA PHE A 48 22.74 -7.27 4.44
C PHE A 48 22.99 -8.33 3.38
N ARG A 49 24.24 -8.50 2.92
CA ARG A 49 24.57 -9.53 1.93
C ARG A 49 24.16 -10.92 2.41
N GLU A 50 24.62 -11.34 3.59
CA GLU A 50 24.35 -12.67 4.13
C GLU A 50 22.84 -12.90 4.34
N THR A 51 22.12 -11.89 4.84
CA THR A 51 20.67 -11.98 5.06
C THR A 51 19.91 -12.10 3.74
N LEU A 52 20.22 -11.23 2.77
CA LEU A 52 19.55 -11.21 1.46
C LEU A 52 19.80 -12.49 0.67
N GLU A 53 21.06 -12.92 0.57
CA GLU A 53 21.44 -14.17 -0.09
C GLU A 53 20.73 -15.37 0.59
N ASN A 54 20.63 -15.36 1.92
CA ASN A 54 19.92 -16.40 2.66
C ASN A 54 18.41 -16.40 2.39
N MET A 55 17.76 -15.24 2.34
CA MET A 55 16.33 -15.14 2.02
C MET A 55 16.03 -15.71 0.63
N VAL A 56 16.83 -15.35 -0.37
CA VAL A 56 16.67 -15.87 -1.75
C VAL A 56 16.95 -17.37 -1.81
N ALA A 57 17.96 -17.86 -1.08
CA ALA A 57 18.23 -19.30 -0.97
C ALA A 57 17.06 -20.09 -0.35
N HIS A 58 16.16 -19.44 0.38
CA HIS A 58 14.92 -20.01 0.92
C HIS A 58 13.67 -19.69 0.07
N GLY A 59 13.85 -19.22 -1.17
CA GLY A 59 12.76 -19.05 -2.14
C GLY A 59 12.11 -17.66 -2.15
N ALA A 60 12.77 -16.62 -1.61
CA ALA A 60 12.29 -15.26 -1.75
C ALA A 60 12.66 -14.68 -3.13
N ASP A 61 11.68 -14.46 -4.01
CA ASP A 61 11.86 -13.83 -5.33
C ASP A 61 11.70 -12.30 -5.30
N LEU A 62 11.13 -11.75 -4.22
CA LEU A 62 10.87 -10.33 -4.05
C LEU A 62 11.18 -9.92 -2.62
N ILE A 63 12.03 -8.91 -2.46
CA ILE A 63 12.42 -8.39 -1.14
C ILE A 63 11.82 -6.99 -0.94
N ARG A 64 10.88 -6.88 0.00
CA ARG A 64 10.36 -5.59 0.46
C ARG A 64 11.41 -4.90 1.34
N LEU A 65 11.85 -3.70 0.96
CA LEU A 65 12.73 -2.90 1.81
C LEU A 65 11.89 -1.99 2.71
N ASP A 66 11.65 -2.48 3.92
CA ASP A 66 10.92 -1.76 4.97
C ASP A 66 11.62 -0.46 5.35
N ALA A 67 10.87 0.65 5.44
CA ALA A 67 11.36 1.92 5.96
C ALA A 67 12.67 2.42 5.31
N PHE A 68 12.96 2.02 4.07
CA PHE A 68 14.29 2.21 3.49
C PHE A 68 14.62 3.70 3.28
N ALA A 69 13.61 4.55 3.09
CA ALA A 69 13.79 5.99 2.98
C ALA A 69 14.50 6.58 4.20
N TYR A 70 14.40 5.96 5.38
CA TYR A 70 15.10 6.39 6.59
C TYR A 70 16.54 5.90 6.68
N ALA A 71 16.99 4.97 5.83
CA ALA A 71 18.25 4.24 6.01
C ALA A 71 19.49 5.15 6.04
N VAL A 72 19.51 6.19 5.22
CA VAL A 72 20.66 7.10 5.08
C VAL A 72 20.52 8.30 6.01
N LYS A 73 21.52 8.49 6.87
CA LYS A 73 21.64 9.65 7.76
C LYS A 73 22.74 10.58 7.25
N LYS A 74 22.42 11.87 7.16
CA LYS A 74 23.34 12.92 6.70
C LYS A 74 23.11 14.21 7.51
N ILE A 75 24.21 14.78 8.01
CA ILE A 75 24.21 16.05 8.72
C ILE A 75 23.61 17.13 7.80
N ASP A 76 22.85 18.05 8.39
CA ASP A 76 22.15 19.14 7.68
C ASP A 76 21.15 18.67 6.60
N SER A 77 20.56 17.48 6.79
CA SER A 77 19.45 16.96 5.98
C SER A 77 18.27 16.53 6.86
N ASN A 78 17.13 16.23 6.22
CA ASN A 78 15.98 15.65 6.90
C ASN A 78 16.12 14.15 7.22
N CYS A 79 17.20 13.50 6.77
CA CYS A 79 17.45 12.06 6.94
C CYS A 79 16.32 11.17 6.40
N PHE A 80 15.61 11.65 5.37
CA PHE A 80 14.56 10.90 4.68
C PHE A 80 14.78 11.00 3.17
N PHE A 81 14.89 9.85 2.52
CA PHE A 81 15.17 9.71 1.10
C PHE A 81 16.34 10.59 0.63
N VAL A 82 17.47 10.52 1.35
CA VAL A 82 18.62 11.41 1.15
C VAL A 82 19.33 11.12 -0.18
N GLU A 83 19.20 12.02 -1.14
CA GLU A 83 19.85 11.93 -2.45
C GLU A 83 21.27 12.56 -2.45
N PRO A 84 22.24 12.01 -3.19
CA PRO A 84 22.17 10.78 -4.00
C PRO A 84 22.41 9.47 -3.23
N GLU A 85 22.79 9.55 -1.95
CA GLU A 85 23.27 8.39 -1.18
C GLU A 85 22.25 7.24 -1.05
N ILE A 86 20.94 7.52 -1.12
CA ILE A 86 19.89 6.50 -1.12
C ILE A 86 19.95 5.62 -2.37
N TRP A 87 20.29 6.19 -3.53
CA TRP A 87 20.44 5.46 -4.79
C TRP A 87 21.66 4.55 -4.75
N GLU A 88 22.79 5.03 -4.21
CA GLU A 88 23.98 4.20 -4.02
C GLU A 88 23.71 3.00 -3.10
N LEU A 89 22.83 3.15 -2.10
CA LEU A 89 22.42 2.05 -1.23
C LEU A 89 21.54 1.05 -2.00
N LEU A 90 20.54 1.53 -2.73
CA LEU A 90 19.66 0.68 -3.54
C LEU A 90 20.45 -0.11 -4.59
N ASP A 91 21.37 0.53 -5.31
CA ASP A 91 22.17 -0.11 -6.34
C ASP A 91 23.06 -1.22 -5.75
N LYS A 92 23.68 -0.98 -4.58
CA LYS A 92 24.47 -2.02 -3.88
C LYS A 92 23.62 -3.22 -3.45
N ILE A 93 22.37 -2.98 -3.04
CA ILE A 93 21.44 -4.06 -2.69
C ILE A 93 21.01 -4.81 -3.96
N ARG A 94 20.70 -4.10 -5.05
CA ARG A 94 20.38 -4.67 -6.36
C ARG A 94 21.52 -5.53 -6.90
N GLU A 95 22.78 -5.10 -6.77
CA GLU A 95 23.96 -5.87 -7.17
C GLU A 95 24.08 -7.22 -6.45
N ILE A 96 23.57 -7.32 -5.22
CA ILE A 96 23.53 -8.59 -4.48
C ILE A 96 22.43 -9.51 -5.02
N LEU A 97 21.24 -8.96 -5.30
CA LEU A 97 20.03 -9.73 -5.62
C LEU A 97 19.89 -10.08 -7.11
N GLN A 98 20.34 -9.20 -8.01
CA GLN A 98 20.18 -9.38 -9.46
C GLN A 98 20.77 -10.70 -9.98
N PRO A 99 21.99 -11.15 -9.59
CA PRO A 99 22.52 -12.43 -10.01
C PRO A 99 21.73 -13.64 -9.48
N LEU A 100 20.92 -13.43 -8.44
CA LEU A 100 20.08 -14.45 -7.82
C LEU A 100 18.65 -14.46 -8.39
N GLY A 101 18.32 -13.52 -9.28
CA GLY A 101 16.99 -13.40 -9.89
C GLY A 101 15.91 -12.81 -8.98
N ALA A 102 16.28 -12.18 -7.86
CA ALA A 102 15.33 -11.58 -6.94
C ALA A 102 15.17 -10.07 -7.19
N GLU A 103 13.94 -9.60 -7.03
CA GLU A 103 13.52 -8.21 -7.25
C GLU A 103 13.43 -7.42 -5.95
N LEU A 104 13.44 -6.09 -6.07
CA LEU A 104 13.33 -5.16 -4.95
C LEU A 104 12.02 -4.38 -4.98
N LEU A 105 11.38 -4.28 -3.82
CA LEU A 105 10.17 -3.48 -3.59
C LEU A 105 10.40 -2.53 -2.41
N PRO A 106 10.99 -1.34 -2.66
CA PRO A 106 11.21 -0.36 -1.61
C PRO A 106 9.88 0.25 -1.14
N GLU A 107 9.64 0.27 0.17
CA GLU A 107 8.43 0.86 0.76
C GLU A 107 8.64 2.34 1.14
N ILE A 108 7.79 3.22 0.62
CA ILE A 108 7.73 4.65 1.00
C ILE A 108 6.28 5.10 1.13
N HIS A 109 5.92 5.57 2.32
CA HIS A 109 4.78 6.47 2.55
C HIS A 109 5.22 7.93 2.55
N GLU A 110 5.04 8.62 1.42
CA GLU A 110 5.27 10.05 1.21
C GLU A 110 4.67 10.46 -0.15
N HIS A 111 4.77 11.75 -0.50
CA HIS A 111 4.38 12.28 -1.80
C HIS A 111 4.76 11.36 -2.99
N TYR A 112 3.77 11.05 -3.84
CA TYR A 112 3.85 10.05 -4.91
C TYR A 112 4.99 10.26 -5.93
N SER A 113 5.49 11.49 -6.06
CA SER A 113 6.61 11.80 -6.94
C SER A 113 7.90 11.04 -6.58
N ILE A 114 8.08 10.64 -5.32
CA ILE A 114 9.21 9.79 -4.92
C ILE A 114 9.04 8.38 -5.50
N SER A 115 7.85 7.79 -5.40
CA SER A 115 7.53 6.50 -6.04
C SER A 115 7.72 6.57 -7.55
N GLN A 116 7.36 7.67 -8.20
CA GLN A 116 7.63 7.87 -9.63
C GLN A 116 9.13 7.91 -9.94
N LYS A 117 9.95 8.59 -9.12
CA LYS A 117 11.42 8.54 -9.25
C LYS A 117 11.94 7.10 -9.13
N ILE A 118 11.50 6.37 -8.12
CA ILE A 118 11.96 4.98 -7.89
C ILE A 118 11.58 4.06 -9.07
N ALA A 119 10.35 4.19 -9.57
CA ALA A 119 9.90 3.47 -10.76
C ALA A 119 10.71 3.84 -12.01
N ALA A 120 11.09 5.11 -12.18
CA ALA A 120 11.96 5.57 -13.28
C ALA A 120 13.39 4.99 -13.20
N HIS A 121 13.82 4.54 -12.01
CA HIS A 121 15.06 3.80 -11.78
C HIS A 121 14.86 2.26 -11.89
N ASP A 122 13.74 1.82 -12.46
CA ASP A 122 13.39 0.42 -12.74
C ASP A 122 13.25 -0.46 -11.49
N TYR A 123 12.87 0.13 -10.35
CA TYR A 123 12.48 -0.60 -9.14
C TYR A 123 10.96 -0.77 -9.11
N PHE A 124 10.45 -1.85 -8.52
CA PHE A 124 9.03 -1.92 -8.17
C PHE A 124 8.70 -0.90 -7.08
N VAL A 125 7.47 -0.38 -7.10
CA VAL A 125 6.94 0.51 -6.06
C VAL A 125 5.57 0.05 -5.59
N TYR A 126 5.12 0.56 -4.45
CA TYR A 126 3.73 0.46 -4.03
C TYR A 126 2.90 1.61 -4.58
N ASP A 127 1.66 1.31 -4.97
CA ASP A 127 0.61 2.31 -5.19
C ASP A 127 -0.14 2.54 -3.87
N PHE A 128 0.39 3.43 -3.03
CA PHE A 128 -0.25 3.85 -1.78
C PHE A 128 -1.21 5.04 -1.94
N ALA A 129 -1.24 5.68 -3.12
CA ALA A 129 -2.21 6.74 -3.39
C ALA A 129 -3.59 6.17 -3.74
N LEU A 130 -3.62 5.04 -4.46
CA LEU A 130 -4.86 4.38 -4.91
C LEU A 130 -5.91 4.14 -3.81
N PRO A 131 -5.59 3.68 -2.58
CA PRO A 131 -6.56 3.49 -1.51
C PRO A 131 -7.42 4.74 -1.26
N MET A 132 -6.80 5.90 -0.99
CA MET A 132 -7.52 7.13 -0.66
C MET A 132 -8.28 7.69 -1.87
N ILE A 133 -7.72 7.55 -3.07
CA ILE A 133 -8.37 8.00 -4.32
C ILE A 133 -9.62 7.18 -4.61
N VAL A 134 -9.55 5.84 -4.45
CA VAL A 134 -10.70 4.95 -4.63
C VAL A 134 -11.78 5.24 -3.60
N LEU A 135 -11.41 5.46 -2.33
CA LEU A 135 -12.37 5.91 -1.30
C LEU A 135 -13.05 7.21 -1.69
N TYR A 136 -12.29 8.24 -2.10
CA TYR A 136 -12.85 9.51 -2.56
C TYR A 136 -13.84 9.30 -3.72
N THR A 137 -13.45 8.53 -4.73
CA THR A 137 -14.29 8.24 -5.90
C THR A 137 -15.60 7.55 -5.52
N LEU A 138 -15.56 6.59 -4.60
CA LEU A 138 -16.76 5.86 -4.16
C LEU A 138 -17.64 6.67 -3.22
N TYR A 139 -17.09 7.57 -2.41
CA TYR A 139 -17.86 8.44 -1.53
C TYR A 139 -18.50 9.63 -2.26
N SER A 140 -17.75 10.26 -3.14
CA SER A 140 -18.20 11.45 -3.88
C SER A 140 -18.99 11.09 -5.14
N GLY A 141 -18.81 9.88 -5.66
CA GLY A 141 -19.28 9.45 -6.98
C GLY A 141 -18.45 10.01 -8.13
N LYS A 142 -17.42 10.83 -7.89
CA LYS A 142 -16.62 11.50 -8.93
C LYS A 142 -15.46 10.64 -9.40
N THR A 143 -15.26 10.60 -10.72
CA THR A 143 -14.28 9.70 -11.36
C THR A 143 -12.99 10.37 -11.82
N GLU A 144 -12.95 11.71 -11.85
CA GLU A 144 -11.84 12.49 -12.40
C GLU A 144 -10.50 12.17 -11.72
N ARG A 145 -10.44 12.18 -10.39
CA ARG A 145 -9.20 11.91 -9.63
C ARG A 145 -8.66 10.51 -9.83
N LEU A 146 -9.53 9.51 -9.88
CA LEU A 146 -9.14 8.14 -10.21
C LEU A 146 -8.59 8.08 -11.63
N ALA A 147 -9.27 8.71 -12.59
CA ALA A 147 -8.81 8.72 -13.98
C ALA A 147 -7.46 9.43 -14.16
N GLU A 148 -7.23 10.56 -13.48
CA GLU A 148 -5.96 11.27 -13.46
C GLU A 148 -4.83 10.40 -12.92
N TRP A 149 -5.04 9.78 -11.76
CA TRP A 149 -4.05 8.91 -11.14
C TRP A 149 -3.68 7.73 -12.05
N LEU A 150 -4.67 6.97 -12.52
CA LEU A 150 -4.43 5.79 -13.35
C LEU A 150 -3.70 6.09 -14.66
N ARG A 151 -3.79 7.32 -15.19
CA ARG A 151 -3.03 7.74 -16.39
C ARG A 151 -1.55 7.95 -16.11
N ILE A 152 -1.18 8.32 -14.88
CA ILE A 152 0.20 8.66 -14.51
C ILE A 152 0.88 7.59 -13.65
N SER A 153 0.11 6.62 -13.13
CA SER A 153 0.67 5.52 -12.33
C SER A 153 1.62 4.65 -13.18
N PRO A 154 2.79 4.26 -12.64
CA PRO A 154 3.71 3.37 -13.35
C PRO A 154 3.11 1.97 -13.52
N MET A 155 3.44 1.27 -14.62
CA MET A 155 3.04 -0.13 -14.80
C MET A 155 3.80 -1.09 -13.86
N LYS A 156 5.08 -0.80 -13.56
CA LYS A 156 5.93 -1.61 -12.67
C LYS A 156 5.68 -1.27 -11.19
N GLN A 157 4.49 -1.62 -10.69
CA GLN A 157 4.10 -1.36 -9.30
C GLN A 157 3.23 -2.49 -8.73
N PHE A 158 3.09 -2.50 -7.41
CA PHE A 158 2.12 -3.30 -6.68
C PHE A 158 0.99 -2.42 -6.17
N THR A 159 -0.24 -2.72 -6.57
CA THR A 159 -1.42 -1.96 -6.10
C THR A 159 -1.96 -2.54 -4.81
N THR A 160 -2.38 -1.68 -3.90
CA THR A 160 -3.01 -2.06 -2.63
C THR A 160 -4.26 -1.22 -2.40
N LEU A 161 -5.19 -1.73 -1.59
CA LEU A 161 -6.25 -0.92 -0.98
C LEU A 161 -6.11 -0.95 0.54
N ASP A 162 -5.82 -2.13 1.07
CA ASP A 162 -5.45 -2.42 2.43
C ASP A 162 -4.05 -3.04 2.51
N THR A 163 -3.40 -2.79 3.64
CA THR A 163 -2.14 -3.42 4.03
C THR A 163 -2.23 -3.84 5.50
N HIS A 164 -1.10 -4.22 6.09
CA HIS A 164 -1.00 -4.47 7.53
C HIS A 164 -0.94 -3.18 8.37
N ASP A 165 -0.73 -2.02 7.73
CA ASP A 165 -0.73 -0.71 8.35
C ASP A 165 -2.08 0.01 8.13
N GLY A 166 -2.17 1.28 8.52
CA GLY A 166 -3.38 2.08 8.30
C GLY A 166 -3.45 2.64 6.88
N ILE A 167 -4.61 3.19 6.52
CA ILE A 167 -4.84 3.82 5.22
C ILE A 167 -4.11 5.17 5.20
N GLY A 168 -3.09 5.31 4.34
CA GLY A 168 -2.23 6.49 4.25
C GLY A 168 -2.93 7.70 3.63
N VAL A 169 -3.10 8.76 4.43
CA VAL A 169 -3.74 10.01 3.99
C VAL A 169 -2.77 10.89 3.21
N VAL A 170 -1.50 10.91 3.62
CA VAL A 170 -0.45 11.74 3.01
C VAL A 170 -0.13 11.31 1.57
N ASP A 171 -0.31 10.02 1.26
CA ASP A 171 0.08 9.42 -0.02
C ASP A 171 -0.76 9.93 -1.20
N ALA A 172 -1.96 10.46 -0.95
CA ALA A 172 -2.86 10.99 -1.98
C ALA A 172 -2.83 12.52 -2.10
N ARG A 173 -1.96 13.22 -1.36
CA ARG A 173 -1.80 14.67 -1.48
C ARG A 173 -1.38 15.09 -2.88
N GLU A 174 -1.86 16.26 -3.31
CA GLU A 174 -1.68 16.84 -4.64
C GLU A 174 -2.32 16.04 -5.80
N ILE A 175 -2.83 14.84 -5.55
CA ILE A 175 -3.78 14.14 -6.43
C ILE A 175 -5.21 14.48 -6.01
N LEU A 176 -5.47 14.36 -4.72
CA LEU A 176 -6.65 14.94 -4.07
C LEU A 176 -6.27 16.31 -3.51
N THR A 177 -7.19 17.29 -3.60
CA THR A 177 -7.02 18.55 -2.86
C THR A 177 -7.16 18.32 -1.36
N ASP A 178 -6.69 19.27 -0.55
CA ASP A 178 -6.85 19.21 0.90
C ASP A 178 -8.34 19.07 1.29
N GLU A 179 -9.25 19.75 0.59
CA GLU A 179 -10.69 19.62 0.83
C GLU A 179 -11.24 18.23 0.46
N GLU A 180 -10.72 17.62 -0.61
CA GLU A 180 -11.10 16.26 -1.03
C GLU A 180 -10.57 15.20 -0.05
N ILE A 181 -9.37 15.42 0.49
CA ILE A 181 -8.78 14.60 1.56
C ILE A 181 -9.58 14.69 2.85
N ASP A 182 -9.90 15.91 3.28
CA ASP A 182 -10.70 16.16 4.48
C ASP A 182 -12.09 15.55 4.32
N TYR A 183 -12.75 15.77 3.18
CA TYR A 183 -14.03 15.15 2.84
C TYR A 183 -13.97 13.62 2.96
N THR A 184 -12.95 13.00 2.37
CA THR A 184 -12.79 11.53 2.36
C THR A 184 -12.54 11.00 3.76
N SER A 185 -11.70 11.68 4.52
CA SER A 185 -11.35 11.31 5.90
C SER A 185 -12.57 11.41 6.83
N GLU A 186 -13.32 12.52 6.78
CA GLU A 186 -14.56 12.67 7.56
C GLU A 186 -15.61 11.63 7.16
N HIS A 187 -15.74 11.34 5.87
CA HIS A 187 -16.68 10.34 5.38
C HIS A 187 -16.31 8.94 5.88
N LEU A 188 -15.03 8.58 5.87
CA LEU A 188 -14.52 7.32 6.43
C LEU A 188 -14.88 7.20 7.91
N TYR A 189 -14.62 8.24 8.73
CA TYR A 189 -14.99 8.22 10.15
C TYR A 189 -16.50 8.15 10.39
N ARG A 190 -17.32 8.61 9.44
CA ARG A 190 -18.79 8.54 9.52
C ARG A 190 -19.32 7.16 9.12
N VAL A 191 -18.79 6.57 8.06
CA VAL A 191 -19.28 5.32 7.44
C VAL A 191 -18.69 4.09 8.10
N GLY A 192 -17.41 4.12 8.46
CA GLY A 192 -16.80 3.11 9.31
C GLY A 192 -17.32 3.28 10.73
N ALA A 193 -18.58 2.90 10.99
CA ALA A 193 -19.36 3.21 12.20
C ALA A 193 -18.68 2.85 13.54
N ASN A 194 -17.60 2.07 13.51
CA ASN A 194 -16.77 1.70 14.66
C ASN A 194 -15.35 2.28 14.65
N VAL A 195 -14.96 3.08 13.65
CA VAL A 195 -13.66 3.75 13.56
C VAL A 195 -13.73 5.07 14.31
N LYS A 196 -13.21 5.11 15.54
CA LYS A 196 -13.07 6.34 16.31
C LYS A 196 -11.70 6.95 16.04
N ARG A 197 -11.62 8.27 15.87
CA ARG A 197 -10.34 9.01 15.76
C ARG A 197 -9.31 8.64 16.83
N LYS A 198 -9.78 8.30 18.04
CA LYS A 198 -8.91 7.84 19.13
C LYS A 198 -8.05 6.62 18.72
N TYR A 199 -8.54 5.73 17.86
CA TYR A 199 -7.86 4.52 17.41
C TYR A 199 -6.66 4.78 16.50
N SER A 200 -6.59 5.97 15.90
CA SER A 200 -5.44 6.42 15.09
C SER A 200 -4.51 7.36 15.86
N SER A 201 -4.67 7.47 17.19
CA SER A 201 -3.89 8.40 18.03
C SER A 201 -2.80 7.69 18.83
N ALA A 202 -1.89 8.49 19.42
CA ALA A 202 -0.88 8.02 20.36
C ALA A 202 -1.47 7.23 21.56
N ALA A 203 -2.75 7.43 21.90
CA ALA A 203 -3.42 6.65 22.95
C ALA A 203 -3.58 5.16 22.61
N TYR A 204 -3.37 4.77 21.34
CA TYR A 204 -3.40 3.39 20.85
C TYR A 204 -2.06 3.03 20.17
N ASN A 205 -0.95 3.55 20.70
CA ASN A 205 0.42 3.28 20.24
C ASN A 205 0.63 3.50 18.72
N ASN A 206 -0.17 4.38 18.11
CA ASN A 206 -0.04 4.68 16.70
C ASN A 206 1.15 5.63 16.48
N LEU A 207 2.16 5.16 15.76
CA LEU A 207 3.35 5.95 15.41
C LEU A 207 3.12 6.84 14.18
N ASP A 208 2.15 6.49 13.33
CA ASP A 208 1.84 7.25 12.12
C ASP A 208 0.52 8.03 12.29
N ILE A 209 0.66 9.33 12.56
CA ILE A 209 -0.47 10.25 12.69
C ILE A 209 -1.17 10.56 11.34
N TYR A 210 -0.59 10.13 10.22
CA TYR A 210 -1.10 10.36 8.87
C TYR A 210 -1.82 9.15 8.28
N GLN A 211 -2.03 8.09 9.08
CA GLN A 211 -2.77 6.90 8.68
C GLN A 211 -4.08 6.74 9.45
N ILE A 212 -5.11 6.24 8.78
CA ILE A 212 -6.40 5.92 9.40
C ILE A 212 -6.51 4.40 9.60
N ASN A 213 -6.62 3.98 10.86
CA ASN A 213 -6.75 2.57 11.22
C ASN A 213 -8.20 2.09 11.01
N SER A 214 -8.41 1.31 9.95
CA SER A 214 -9.67 0.60 9.63
C SER A 214 -9.37 -0.56 8.69
N THR A 215 -10.21 -1.60 8.67
CA THR A 215 -10.28 -2.47 7.49
C THR A 215 -10.85 -1.68 6.32
N TYR A 216 -10.45 -2.03 5.10
CA TYR A 216 -10.94 -1.34 3.90
C TYR A 216 -12.42 -1.64 3.63
N TYR A 217 -12.89 -2.85 3.96
CA TYR A 217 -14.30 -3.21 3.90
C TYR A 217 -15.16 -2.35 4.83
N SER A 218 -14.71 -2.17 6.08
CA SER A 218 -15.41 -1.28 7.03
C SER A 218 -15.28 0.20 6.70
N ALA A 219 -14.20 0.64 6.06
CA ALA A 219 -14.11 2.00 5.53
C ALA A 219 -15.27 2.26 4.54
N LEU A 220 -15.59 1.29 3.69
CA LEU A 220 -16.69 1.35 2.74
C LEU A 220 -18.07 1.01 3.34
N GLY A 221 -18.17 0.92 4.67
CA GLY A 221 -19.44 0.75 5.39
C GLY A 221 -19.96 -0.67 5.40
N ASN A 222 -19.07 -1.67 5.23
CA ASN A 222 -19.43 -3.08 5.09
C ASN A 222 -20.42 -3.31 3.92
N ASP A 223 -20.33 -2.50 2.86
CA ASP A 223 -21.21 -2.59 1.69
C ASP A 223 -20.55 -3.43 0.58
N ASP A 224 -21.10 -4.61 0.33
CA ASP A 224 -20.56 -5.60 -0.63
C ASP A 224 -20.37 -5.03 -2.04
N ALA A 225 -21.37 -4.29 -2.56
CA ALA A 225 -21.32 -3.74 -3.90
C ALA A 225 -20.20 -2.70 -4.04
N THR A 226 -20.09 -1.80 -3.06
CA THR A 226 -19.04 -0.78 -3.01
C THR A 226 -17.66 -1.42 -2.86
N TYR A 227 -17.55 -2.43 -2.00
CA TYR A 227 -16.30 -3.14 -1.78
C TYR A 227 -15.82 -3.88 -3.03
N LEU A 228 -16.71 -4.61 -3.69
CA LEU A 228 -16.37 -5.31 -4.92
C LEU A 228 -15.95 -4.33 -6.01
N LEU A 229 -16.68 -3.22 -6.19
CA LEU A 229 -16.31 -2.18 -7.15
C LEU A 229 -14.92 -1.58 -6.84
N SER A 230 -14.58 -1.39 -5.56
CA SER A 230 -13.25 -0.92 -5.17
C SER A 230 -12.13 -1.89 -5.61
N ARG A 231 -12.36 -3.19 -5.47
CA ARG A 231 -11.43 -4.24 -5.90
C ARG A 231 -11.37 -4.36 -7.42
N VAL A 232 -12.48 -4.14 -8.11
CA VAL A 232 -12.51 -4.03 -9.57
C VAL A 232 -11.63 -2.86 -10.04
N PHE A 233 -11.70 -1.69 -9.41
CA PHE A 233 -10.78 -0.59 -9.71
C PHE A 233 -9.32 -0.97 -9.46
N GLN A 234 -9.01 -1.63 -8.34
CA GLN A 234 -7.65 -2.11 -8.04
C GLN A 234 -7.12 -3.09 -9.10
N VAL A 235 -7.97 -4.03 -9.55
CA VAL A 235 -7.61 -5.04 -10.55
C VAL A 235 -7.31 -4.42 -11.92
N PHE A 236 -8.06 -3.36 -12.28
CA PHE A 236 -7.86 -2.63 -13.53
C PHE A 236 -6.71 -1.61 -13.48
N ALA A 237 -6.30 -1.18 -12.29
CA ALA A 237 -5.18 -0.25 -12.11
C ALA A 237 -3.85 -0.82 -12.66
N PRO A 238 -2.92 0.03 -13.12
CA PRO A 238 -1.58 -0.38 -13.56
C PRO A 238 -0.86 -1.19 -12.47
N GLY A 239 -0.23 -2.30 -12.83
CA GLY A 239 0.57 -3.11 -11.91
C GLY A 239 -0.06 -4.42 -11.42
N ILE A 240 0.52 -4.94 -10.34
CA ILE A 240 0.24 -6.25 -9.73
C ILE A 240 -0.60 -6.03 -8.47
N PRO A 241 -1.87 -6.47 -8.41
CA PRO A 241 -2.68 -6.29 -7.22
C PRO A 241 -2.23 -7.20 -6.07
N GLN A 242 -1.92 -6.61 -4.92
CA GLN A 242 -1.80 -7.31 -3.64
C GLN A 242 -3.11 -7.16 -2.86
N ILE A 243 -3.66 -8.30 -2.44
CA ILE A 243 -4.87 -8.35 -1.63
C ILE A 243 -4.47 -8.75 -0.22
N TYR A 244 -4.61 -7.84 0.73
CA TYR A 244 -4.33 -8.12 2.13
C TYR A 244 -5.35 -9.13 2.68
N TYR A 245 -4.90 -10.04 3.55
CA TYR A 245 -5.70 -11.21 3.92
C TYR A 245 -7.02 -10.86 4.60
N VAL A 246 -7.09 -9.80 5.41
CA VAL A 246 -8.36 -9.33 6.00
C VAL A 246 -9.32 -8.88 4.91
N GLY A 247 -8.82 -8.15 3.92
CA GLY A 247 -9.61 -7.73 2.77
C GLY A 247 -10.04 -8.86 1.85
N LEU A 248 -9.21 -9.89 1.68
CA LEU A 248 -9.58 -11.07 0.90
C LEU A 248 -10.90 -11.69 1.40
N PHE A 249 -11.11 -11.67 2.71
CA PHE A 249 -12.31 -12.18 3.35
C PHE A 249 -13.37 -11.11 3.62
N ALA A 250 -13.26 -9.90 3.03
CA ALA A 250 -14.15 -8.77 3.33
C ALA A 250 -14.35 -8.61 4.86
N GLY A 251 -13.24 -8.62 5.60
CA GLY A 251 -13.23 -8.62 7.05
C GLY A 251 -13.57 -7.25 7.64
N GLU A 252 -14.37 -7.27 8.71
CA GLU A 252 -14.74 -6.07 9.45
C GLU A 252 -13.68 -5.67 10.49
N ASN A 253 -13.81 -4.45 11.02
CA ASN A 253 -12.97 -3.95 12.11
C ASN A 253 -12.99 -4.84 13.36
N ASP A 254 -11.82 -5.35 13.77
CA ASP A 254 -11.65 -6.11 15.00
C ASP A 254 -11.44 -5.19 16.21
N ILE A 255 -12.55 -4.67 16.73
CA ILE A 255 -12.55 -3.79 17.91
C ILE A 255 -12.10 -4.53 19.17
N ALA A 256 -12.36 -5.84 19.27
CA ALA A 256 -12.01 -6.62 20.46
C ALA A 256 -10.49 -6.80 20.57
N LEU A 257 -9.82 -7.14 19.47
CA LEU A 257 -8.37 -7.26 19.42
C LEU A 257 -7.70 -5.90 19.63
N LEU A 258 -8.21 -4.84 18.99
CA LEU A 258 -7.71 -3.49 19.21
C LEU A 258 -7.83 -3.09 20.69
N GLU A 259 -8.99 -3.28 21.33
CA GLU A 259 -9.20 -2.82 22.71
C GLU A 259 -8.42 -3.65 23.73
N SER A 260 -8.17 -4.94 23.46
CA SER A 260 -7.37 -5.81 24.33
C SER A 260 -5.87 -5.56 24.20
N SER A 261 -5.37 -5.28 23.00
CA SER A 261 -3.95 -5.03 22.74
C SER A 261 -3.51 -3.58 22.95
N LYS A 262 -4.44 -2.62 22.81
CA LYS A 262 -4.16 -1.18 22.74
C LYS A 262 -3.25 -0.76 21.57
N GLU A 263 -3.15 -1.60 20.54
CA GLU A 263 -2.45 -1.30 19.29
C GLU A 263 -3.47 -0.93 18.20
N GLY A 264 -3.45 0.31 17.71
CA GLY A 264 -4.46 0.82 16.77
C GLY A 264 -4.56 0.04 15.45
N ARG A 265 -3.44 -0.42 14.92
CA ARG A 265 -3.40 -1.21 13.67
C ARG A 265 -4.03 -2.60 13.82
N ASN A 266 -4.18 -3.11 15.04
CA ASN A 266 -4.81 -4.41 15.26
C ASN A 266 -6.30 -4.44 14.90
N ILE A 267 -6.94 -3.29 14.66
CA ILE A 267 -8.29 -3.24 14.07
C ILE A 267 -8.39 -3.94 12.72
N ASN A 268 -7.27 -4.02 11.98
CA ASN A 268 -7.15 -4.63 10.66
C ASN A 268 -6.14 -5.81 10.68
N ARG A 269 -6.06 -6.55 11.79
CA ARG A 269 -5.16 -7.71 11.93
C ARG A 269 -5.84 -8.91 12.61
N HIS A 270 -7.09 -9.17 12.24
CA HIS A 270 -7.89 -10.25 12.82
C HIS A 270 -7.20 -11.61 12.64
N TYR A 271 -7.19 -12.44 13.69
CA TYR A 271 -6.61 -13.77 13.65
C TYR A 271 -7.63 -14.81 13.19
N PHE A 272 -7.77 -14.97 11.88
CA PHE A 272 -8.69 -15.96 11.31
C PHE A 272 -8.32 -17.39 11.69
N THR A 273 -9.31 -18.13 12.22
CA THR A 273 -9.18 -19.57 12.42
C THR A 273 -9.41 -20.33 11.11
N LYS A 274 -9.01 -21.61 11.03
CA LYS A 274 -9.26 -22.42 9.84
C LYS A 274 -10.77 -22.60 9.58
N GLU A 275 -11.53 -22.75 10.66
CA GLU A 275 -12.98 -22.93 10.63
C GLU A 275 -13.67 -21.65 10.15
N GLU A 276 -13.18 -20.49 10.59
CA GLU A 276 -13.67 -19.18 10.13
C GLU A 276 -13.34 -18.96 8.65
N VAL A 277 -12.10 -19.22 8.20
CA VAL A 277 -11.75 -19.16 6.77
C VAL A 277 -12.68 -20.04 5.94
N ALA A 278 -12.98 -21.26 6.39
CA ALA A 278 -13.89 -22.16 5.68
C ALA A 278 -15.34 -21.63 5.60
N GLN A 279 -15.75 -20.74 6.49
CA GLN A 279 -17.05 -20.06 6.43
C GLN A 279 -16.99 -18.80 5.56
N GLU A 280 -15.93 -18.01 5.70
CA GLU A 280 -15.76 -16.74 4.99
C GLU A 280 -15.67 -16.93 3.47
N VAL A 281 -15.03 -18.02 3.00
CA VAL A 281 -14.95 -18.31 1.56
C VAL A 281 -16.31 -18.63 0.91
N GLU A 282 -17.32 -19.00 1.70
CA GLU A 282 -18.69 -19.27 1.24
C GLU A 282 -19.54 -17.99 1.19
N ARG A 283 -19.05 -16.86 1.70
CA ARG A 283 -19.77 -15.57 1.60
C ARG A 283 -19.84 -15.15 0.12
N PRO A 284 -21.01 -14.73 -0.39
CA PRO A 284 -21.17 -14.35 -1.79
C PRO A 284 -20.19 -13.25 -2.27
N ILE A 285 -19.85 -12.30 -1.40
CA ILE A 285 -18.87 -11.24 -1.73
C ILE A 285 -17.44 -11.80 -1.88
N VAL A 286 -17.05 -12.74 -1.02
CA VAL A 286 -15.72 -13.36 -1.07
C VAL A 286 -15.62 -14.27 -2.29
N GLU A 287 -16.66 -15.04 -2.61
CA GLU A 287 -16.72 -15.85 -3.83
C GLU A 287 -16.51 -14.99 -5.09
N LYS A 288 -17.25 -13.86 -5.21
CA LYS A 288 -17.10 -12.92 -6.33
C LYS A 288 -15.71 -12.31 -6.41
N LEU A 289 -15.12 -11.94 -5.27
CA LEU A 289 -13.75 -11.43 -5.22
C LEU A 289 -12.75 -12.50 -5.69
N LEU A 290 -12.89 -13.75 -5.24
CA LEU A 290 -12.04 -14.85 -5.67
C LEU A 290 -12.17 -15.11 -7.18
N ASN A 291 -13.37 -15.02 -7.74
CA ASN A 291 -13.59 -15.18 -9.18
C ASN A 291 -12.98 -14.03 -10.01
N LEU A 292 -13.10 -12.78 -9.52
CA LEU A 292 -12.41 -11.63 -10.09
C LEU A 292 -10.89 -11.84 -10.14
N LEU A 293 -10.29 -12.31 -9.05
CA LEU A 293 -8.86 -12.55 -8.95
C LEU A 293 -8.42 -13.74 -9.82
N LYS A 294 -9.19 -14.83 -9.87
CA LYS A 294 -8.93 -15.96 -10.78
C LYS A 294 -8.92 -15.52 -12.24
N TRP A 295 -9.91 -14.73 -12.65
CA TRP A 295 -9.97 -14.17 -14.00
C TRP A 295 -8.77 -13.25 -14.29
N ARG A 296 -8.47 -12.31 -13.38
CA ARG A 296 -7.30 -11.41 -13.49
C ARG A 296 -5.98 -12.17 -13.64
N ASN A 297 -5.85 -13.34 -13.03
CA ASN A 297 -4.63 -14.16 -13.11
C ASN A 297 -4.44 -14.87 -14.45
N ILE A 298 -5.50 -15.07 -15.24
CA ILE A 298 -5.43 -15.79 -16.52
C ILE A 298 -5.57 -14.88 -17.75
N SER A 299 -6.03 -13.63 -17.56
CA SER A 299 -6.24 -12.68 -18.65
C SER A 299 -4.91 -12.01 -19.07
N PRO A 300 -4.45 -12.18 -20.33
CA PRO A 300 -3.24 -11.54 -20.82
C PRO A 300 -3.34 -10.01 -20.92
N ALA A 301 -4.56 -9.45 -20.93
CA ALA A 301 -4.79 -8.02 -21.04
C ALA A 301 -4.12 -7.21 -19.91
N PHE A 302 -3.80 -7.87 -18.80
CA PHE A 302 -3.20 -7.25 -17.62
C PHE A 302 -1.68 -7.38 -17.51
N ASP A 303 -1.00 -7.89 -18.53
CA ASP A 303 0.47 -7.93 -18.57
C ASP A 303 1.09 -6.54 -18.38
N LEU A 304 2.25 -6.49 -17.71
CA LEU A 304 2.91 -5.22 -17.36
C LEU A 304 3.49 -4.49 -18.57
N GLU A 305 3.85 -5.22 -19.63
CA GLU A 305 4.30 -4.68 -20.93
C GLU A 305 3.13 -4.18 -21.80
N GLY A 306 1.90 -4.31 -21.29
CA GLY A 306 0.68 -3.85 -21.94
C GLY A 306 0.47 -2.33 -21.83
N SER A 307 -0.77 -1.92 -22.06
CA SER A 307 -1.18 -0.51 -21.97
C SER A 307 -2.51 -0.36 -21.25
N ILE A 308 -2.77 0.88 -20.81
CA ILE A 308 -4.01 1.30 -20.18
C ILE A 308 -4.54 2.56 -20.89
N SER A 309 -5.85 2.65 -21.07
CA SER A 309 -6.51 3.90 -21.50
C SER A 309 -7.75 4.15 -20.66
N ILE A 310 -7.95 5.42 -20.27
CA ILE A 310 -9.01 5.81 -19.33
C ILE A 310 -9.82 6.98 -19.90
N GLU A 311 -11.13 6.81 -19.94
CA GLU A 311 -12.11 7.84 -20.28
C GLU A 311 -13.11 8.04 -19.13
N THR A 312 -13.64 9.25 -18.99
CA THR A 312 -14.69 9.59 -18.02
C THR A 312 -15.89 10.15 -18.77
N PRO A 313 -16.78 9.30 -19.32
CA PRO A 313 -17.87 9.74 -20.21
C PRO A 313 -18.85 10.72 -19.54
N THR A 314 -18.98 10.62 -18.22
CA THR A 314 -19.70 11.57 -17.36
C THR A 314 -18.87 11.82 -16.10
N GLU A 315 -19.28 12.78 -15.25
CA GLU A 315 -18.65 13.03 -13.95
C GLU A 315 -18.59 11.75 -13.07
N THR A 316 -19.59 10.89 -13.20
CA THR A 316 -19.80 9.69 -12.37
C THR A 316 -19.57 8.37 -13.09
N SER A 317 -19.05 8.39 -14.32
CA SER A 317 -18.74 7.17 -15.06
C SER A 317 -17.31 7.15 -15.54
N ILE A 318 -16.71 5.96 -15.48
CA ILE A 318 -15.34 5.72 -15.90
C ILE A 318 -15.28 4.48 -16.78
N GLN A 319 -14.52 4.59 -17.87
CA GLN A 319 -14.13 3.46 -18.70
C GLN A 319 -12.62 3.25 -18.58
N ILE A 320 -12.22 2.04 -18.20
CA ILE A 320 -10.80 1.63 -18.13
C ILE A 320 -10.60 0.47 -19.08
N ILE A 321 -9.65 0.61 -20.01
CA ILE A 321 -9.30 -0.44 -20.96
C ILE A 321 -7.86 -0.86 -20.70
N ARG A 322 -7.65 -2.15 -20.47
CA ARG A 322 -6.35 -2.80 -20.38
C ARG A 322 -6.11 -3.61 -21.64
N LYS A 323 -4.90 -3.52 -22.20
CA LYS A 323 -4.49 -4.27 -23.40
C LYS A 323 -3.13 -4.89 -23.18
N ASP A 324 -2.93 -6.10 -23.70
CA ASP A 324 -1.61 -6.71 -23.77
C ASP A 324 -0.71 -5.97 -24.78
N ALA A 325 0.57 -6.33 -24.81
CA ALA A 325 1.56 -5.69 -25.71
C ALA A 325 1.21 -5.86 -27.20
N THR A 326 0.48 -6.92 -27.58
CA THR A 326 0.07 -7.15 -28.97
C THR A 326 -1.22 -6.42 -29.36
N GLY A 327 -2.01 -5.98 -28.36
CA GLY A 327 -3.34 -5.40 -28.53
C GLY A 327 -4.42 -6.40 -28.92
N GLN A 328 -4.13 -7.70 -28.94
CA GLN A 328 -5.08 -8.77 -29.28
C GLN A 328 -6.00 -9.11 -28.11
N HIS A 329 -5.53 -8.93 -26.88
CA HIS A 329 -6.30 -9.17 -25.67
C HIS A 329 -6.63 -7.84 -25.01
N ASN A 330 -7.92 -7.58 -24.82
CA ASN A 330 -8.39 -6.38 -24.14
C ASN A 330 -9.46 -6.69 -23.09
N ALA A 331 -9.27 -6.14 -21.89
CA ALA A 331 -10.24 -6.13 -20.83
C ALA A 331 -10.77 -4.70 -20.66
N VAL A 332 -12.08 -4.54 -20.60
CA VAL A 332 -12.77 -3.26 -20.50
C VAL A 332 -13.65 -3.26 -19.26
N LEU A 333 -13.43 -2.29 -18.38
CA LEU A 333 -14.33 -1.92 -17.30
C LEU A 333 -15.12 -0.69 -17.73
N PHE A 334 -16.44 -0.74 -17.61
CA PHE A 334 -17.28 0.44 -17.55
C PHE A 334 -17.98 0.47 -16.19
N ALA A 335 -17.80 1.54 -15.41
CA ALA A 335 -18.38 1.68 -14.08
C ALA A 335 -19.14 3.00 -13.94
N ASP A 336 -20.28 2.94 -13.24
CA ASP A 336 -21.04 4.08 -12.74
C ASP A 336 -20.90 4.11 -11.22
N THR A 337 -20.08 5.04 -10.72
CA THR A 337 -19.73 5.16 -9.30
C THR A 337 -20.86 5.73 -8.46
N ALA A 338 -21.80 6.49 -9.05
CA ALA A 338 -22.96 7.00 -8.32
C ALA A 338 -23.96 5.88 -8.00
N ASN A 339 -24.15 4.96 -8.95
CA ASN A 339 -25.05 3.81 -8.78
C ASN A 339 -24.35 2.53 -8.31
N LYS A 340 -23.01 2.57 -8.16
CA LYS A 340 -22.16 1.43 -7.77
C LYS A 340 -22.30 0.21 -8.69
N ASN A 341 -22.59 0.47 -9.96
CA ASN A 341 -22.77 -0.55 -10.98
C ASN A 341 -21.56 -0.59 -11.89
N TYR A 342 -21.25 -1.77 -12.43
CA TYR A 342 -20.19 -1.91 -13.42
C TYR A 342 -20.47 -3.09 -14.35
N VAL A 343 -19.83 -3.06 -15.51
CA VAL A 343 -19.78 -4.15 -16.48
C VAL A 343 -18.31 -4.36 -16.84
N ILE A 344 -17.88 -5.62 -16.83
CA ILE A 344 -16.56 -6.03 -17.29
C ILE A 344 -16.74 -6.85 -18.56
N THR A 345 -15.95 -6.55 -19.59
CA THR A 345 -15.87 -7.39 -20.78
C THR A 345 -14.42 -7.73 -21.10
N GLU A 346 -14.17 -8.90 -21.67
CA GLU A 346 -12.88 -9.27 -22.25
C GLU A 346 -13.08 -9.76 -23.68
N ASN A 347 -12.41 -9.10 -24.63
CA ASN A 347 -12.53 -9.38 -26.07
C ASN A 347 -14.00 -9.38 -26.55
N GLY A 348 -14.83 -8.52 -25.96
CA GLY A 348 -16.25 -8.38 -26.27
C GLY A 348 -17.20 -9.34 -25.54
N ASN A 349 -16.69 -10.26 -24.70
CA ASN A 349 -17.53 -11.15 -23.89
C ASN A 349 -17.65 -10.61 -22.46
N GLU A 350 -18.85 -10.61 -21.91
CA GLU A 350 -19.08 -10.20 -20.51
C GLU A 350 -18.43 -11.19 -19.53
N ILE A 351 -17.76 -10.64 -18.52
CA ILE A 351 -17.14 -11.39 -17.44
C ILE A 351 -18.08 -11.36 -16.24
N ILE A 352 -18.60 -12.53 -15.88
CA ILE A 352 -19.45 -12.72 -14.70
C ILE A 352 -18.54 -13.14 -13.54
N LEU A 353 -18.58 -12.37 -12.46
CA LEU A 353 -17.83 -12.60 -11.23
C LEU A 353 -18.59 -13.49 -10.26
#